data_AF-A0A369GK85-F1
#
_entry.id   AF-A0A369GK85-F1
#
_cell.length_a   1.000
_cell.length_b   1.000
_cell.length_c   1.000
_cell.angle_alpha   90.00
_cell.angle_beta   90.00
_cell.angle_gamma   90.00
#
_symmetry.space_group_name_H-M   'P 1'
#
loop_
_entity.id
_entity.type
_entity.pdbx_description
1 polymer ?
#
loop_
_entity_poly.entity_id
_entity_poly.type
_entity_poly.pdbx_seq_one_letter_code
_entity_poly.pdbx_strand_id
1 'polypeptide(L)'
;MTAAKTSPRRQPPHEKLPPIPDGSKVRKRPLLRRQVGSSSRRPVIYVSSSTPFMSVVNRVQKLLDKALRDASAATATPRNASLSARVDALGRDDAAASASRTAVTISGAGKAIEKTLSVAGWFENKGDCVVEVRTGTVGAVDDVLPAEGEDRDDETRVRRLSYLEVVVRLK
;
A
#
# COMPACT_ATOMS: atom_id res chain seq x y z
N MET A 1 17.88 -18.08 36.67
CA MET A 1 18.12 -17.98 35.22
C MET A 1 17.94 -16.53 34.79
N THR A 2 19.03 -15.78 34.68
CA THR A 2 19.02 -14.34 34.37
C THR A 2 19.04 -14.13 32.87
N ALA A 3 17.99 -13.50 32.33
CA ALA A 3 17.87 -13.20 30.90
C ALA A 3 18.99 -12.23 30.46
N ALA A 4 19.74 -12.62 29.43
CA ALA A 4 20.76 -11.78 28.81
C ALA A 4 20.09 -10.56 28.16
N LYS A 5 20.43 -9.35 28.64
CA LYS A 5 20.05 -8.10 27.98
C LYS A 5 20.81 -8.00 26.65
N THR A 6 20.12 -8.22 25.53
CA THR A 6 20.63 -7.89 24.20
C THR A 6 20.80 -6.38 24.08
N SER A 7 22.04 -5.89 24.17
CA SER A 7 22.39 -4.50 23.88
C SER A 7 22.00 -4.15 22.43
N PRO A 8 21.44 -2.96 22.16
CA PRO A 8 21.08 -2.58 20.80
C PRO A 8 22.36 -2.49 19.95
N ARG A 9 22.41 -3.28 18.88
CA ARG A 9 23.52 -3.29 17.92
C ARG A 9 23.62 -1.89 17.30
N ARG A 10 24.67 -1.13 17.66
CA ARG A 10 24.97 0.17 17.06
C ARG A 10 25.14 -0.01 15.56
N GLN A 11 24.18 0.50 14.78
CA GLN A 11 24.30 0.44 13.32
C GLN A 11 25.49 1.29 12.87
N PRO A 12 26.23 0.85 11.84
CA PRO A 12 27.33 1.64 11.30
C PRO A 12 26.81 3.01 10.80
N PRO A 13 27.66 4.06 10.83
CA PRO A 13 27.30 5.36 10.24
C PRO A 13 26.86 5.17 8.78
N HIS A 14 25.75 5.80 8.38
CA HIS A 14 25.30 5.75 7.00
C HIS A 14 26.22 6.62 6.13
N GLU A 15 26.72 6.05 5.04
CA GLU A 15 27.51 6.79 4.06
C GLU A 15 26.58 7.77 3.33
N LYS A 16 26.87 9.07 3.49
CA LYS A 16 26.09 10.13 2.85
C LYS A 16 26.53 10.27 1.40
N LEU A 17 25.57 10.40 0.49
CA LEU A 17 25.87 10.74 -0.89
C LEU A 17 26.53 12.13 -0.97
N PRO A 18 27.44 12.34 -1.94
CA PRO A 18 28.03 13.65 -2.17
C PRO A 18 26.94 14.68 -2.50
N PRO A 19 27.19 15.98 -2.24
CA PRO A 19 26.28 17.05 -2.65
C PRO A 19 25.92 16.97 -4.14
N ILE A 20 24.75 17.51 -4.50
CA ILE A 20 24.39 17.66 -5.91
C ILE A 20 25.22 18.82 -6.48
N PRO A 21 25.88 18.66 -7.64
CA PRO A 21 26.67 19.74 -8.23
C PRO A 21 25.82 20.99 -8.51
N ASP A 22 26.40 22.16 -8.32
CA ASP A 22 25.72 23.44 -8.58
C ASP A 22 25.28 23.53 -10.04
N GLY A 23 24.08 24.06 -10.29
CA GLY A 23 23.50 24.17 -11.63
C GLY A 23 22.85 22.89 -12.18
N SER A 24 22.97 21.75 -11.48
CA SER A 24 22.33 20.50 -11.90
C SER A 24 20.80 20.51 -11.71
N LYS A 25 20.06 19.92 -12.65
CA LYS A 25 18.58 19.79 -12.58
C LYS A 25 18.18 18.40 -12.12
N VAL A 26 17.34 18.29 -11.09
CA VAL A 26 16.84 16.99 -10.59
C VAL A 26 15.51 16.62 -11.24
N ARG A 27 15.49 15.54 -12.03
CA ARG A 27 14.29 14.97 -12.64
C ARG A 27 13.80 13.77 -11.82
N LYS A 28 12.62 13.90 -11.21
CA LYS A 28 12.06 12.87 -10.32
C LYS A 28 11.33 11.80 -11.10
N ARG A 29 11.64 10.52 -10.89
CA ARG A 29 10.86 9.41 -11.48
C ARG A 29 9.67 9.03 -10.57
N PRO A 30 8.61 8.41 -11.12
CA PRO A 30 7.51 7.89 -10.32
C PRO A 30 7.98 6.84 -9.29
N LEU A 31 7.25 6.75 -8.17
CA LEU A 31 7.48 5.70 -7.19
C LEU A 31 7.27 4.32 -7.80
N LEU A 32 8.12 3.37 -7.43
CA LEU A 32 7.92 1.96 -7.76
C LEU A 32 6.66 1.45 -7.04
N ARG A 33 5.66 1.05 -7.82
CA ARG A 33 4.37 0.56 -7.33
C ARG A 33 4.24 -0.93 -7.57
N ARG A 34 3.56 -1.61 -6.65
CA ARG A 34 3.13 -3.00 -6.86
C ARG A 34 2.12 -3.01 -8.02
N GLN A 35 2.34 -3.87 -9.00
CA GLN A 35 1.35 -4.10 -10.04
C GLN A 35 0.10 -4.74 -9.40
N VAL A 36 -1.04 -4.08 -9.56
CA VAL A 36 -2.32 -4.59 -9.06
C VAL A 36 -2.86 -5.53 -10.14
N GLY A 37 -2.73 -6.83 -9.92
CA GLY A 37 -3.36 -7.82 -10.81
C GLY A 37 -4.89 -7.61 -10.83
N SER A 38 -5.53 -7.79 -11.99
CA SER A 38 -6.98 -7.61 -12.15
C SER A 38 -7.82 -8.47 -11.18
N SER A 39 -7.30 -9.65 -10.80
CA SER A 39 -7.89 -10.57 -9.82
C SER A 39 -7.22 -10.47 -8.43
N SER A 40 -6.56 -9.34 -8.10
CA SER A 40 -5.82 -9.26 -6.84
C SER A 40 -6.78 -9.43 -5.66
N ARG A 41 -6.53 -10.46 -4.86
CA ARG A 41 -7.26 -10.73 -3.61
C ARG A 41 -7.11 -9.60 -2.58
N ARG A 42 -6.16 -8.68 -2.79
CA ARG A 42 -5.84 -7.53 -1.94
C ARG A 42 -5.71 -6.27 -2.81
N PRO A 43 -6.84 -5.63 -3.19
CA PRO A 43 -6.81 -4.43 -4.00
C PRO A 43 -6.08 -3.29 -3.28
N VAL A 44 -5.27 -2.56 -4.02
CA VAL A 44 -4.50 -1.39 -3.52
C VAL A 44 -4.90 -0.14 -4.28
N ILE A 45 -5.22 0.92 -3.56
CA ILE A 45 -5.47 2.24 -4.09
C ILE A 45 -4.27 3.13 -3.78
N TYR A 46 -3.57 3.58 -4.82
CA TYR A 46 -2.54 4.60 -4.68
C TYR A 46 -3.18 6.00 -4.69
N VAL A 47 -2.88 6.80 -3.68
CA VAL A 47 -3.42 8.15 -3.49
C VAL A 47 -2.35 9.19 -3.84
N SER A 48 -2.70 10.14 -4.71
CA SER A 48 -1.86 11.31 -4.99
C SER A 48 -2.27 12.51 -4.13
N SER A 49 -1.39 13.51 -4.03
CA SER A 49 -1.70 14.80 -3.42
C SER A 49 -2.84 15.54 -4.15
N SER A 50 -3.04 15.31 -5.45
CA SER A 50 -4.11 15.91 -6.26
C SER A 50 -5.44 15.13 -6.22
N THR A 51 -5.46 13.89 -5.74
CA THR A 51 -6.68 13.05 -5.74
C THR A 51 -7.74 13.63 -4.80
N PRO A 52 -8.99 13.90 -5.22
CA PRO A 52 -10.03 14.40 -4.32
C PRO A 52 -10.33 13.42 -3.19
N PHE A 53 -10.62 13.92 -1.99
CA PHE A 53 -10.86 13.10 -0.80
C PHE A 53 -11.99 12.08 -1.01
N MET A 54 -13.19 12.54 -1.40
CA MET A 54 -14.36 11.66 -1.62
C MET A 54 -14.15 10.66 -2.76
N SER A 55 -13.27 10.97 -3.73
CA SER A 55 -12.91 10.01 -4.78
C SER A 55 -12.17 8.79 -4.21
N VAL A 56 -11.38 8.96 -3.15
CA VAL A 56 -10.76 7.82 -2.45
C VAL A 56 -11.81 7.04 -1.68
N VAL A 57 -12.65 7.73 -0.90
CA VAL A 57 -13.71 7.10 -0.09
C VAL A 57 -14.65 6.24 -0.96
N ASN A 58 -15.19 6.81 -2.04
CA ASN A 58 -16.10 6.11 -2.93
C ASN A 58 -15.43 4.90 -3.62
N ARG A 59 -14.15 5.00 -3.95
CA ARG A 59 -13.39 3.87 -4.52
C ARG A 59 -13.18 2.75 -3.51
N VAL A 60 -12.91 3.08 -2.25
CA VAL A 60 -12.77 2.10 -1.17
C VAL A 60 -14.10 1.38 -0.94
N GLN A 61 -15.20 2.14 -0.78
CA GLN A 61 -16.54 1.58 -0.62
C GLN A 61 -16.90 0.62 -1.76
N LYS A 62 -16.72 1.05 -3.01
CA LYS A 62 -17.00 0.21 -4.17
C LYS A 62 -16.23 -1.11 -4.17
N LEU A 63 -14.98 -1.10 -3.70
CA LEU A 63 -14.15 -2.30 -3.59
C LEU A 63 -14.59 -3.19 -2.42
N LEU A 64 -14.98 -2.61 -1.29
CA LEU A 64 -15.54 -3.36 -0.16
C LEU A 64 -16.88 -4.01 -0.54
N ASP A 65 -17.78 -3.28 -1.22
CA ASP A 65 -19.05 -3.82 -1.72
C ASP A 65 -18.85 -4.92 -2.76
N LYS A 66 -17.80 -4.82 -3.57
CA LYS A 66 -17.41 -5.89 -4.49
C LYS A 66 -16.93 -7.10 -3.71
N ALA A 67 -16.06 -6.91 -2.73
CA ALA A 67 -15.54 -7.99 -1.90
C ALA A 67 -16.66 -8.73 -1.14
N LEU A 68 -17.66 -8.00 -0.62
CA LEU A 68 -18.86 -8.60 -0.01
C LEU A 68 -19.63 -9.48 -1.00
N ARG A 69 -19.88 -8.96 -2.22
CA ARG A 69 -20.58 -9.73 -3.26
C ARG A 69 -19.80 -10.97 -3.67
N ASP A 70 -18.49 -10.85 -3.84
CA ASP A 70 -17.60 -11.97 -4.20
C ASP A 70 -17.53 -13.01 -3.07
N ALA A 71 -17.57 -12.58 -1.80
CA ALA A 71 -17.63 -13.47 -0.64
C ALA A 71 -18.97 -14.23 -0.60
N SER A 72 -20.10 -13.54 -0.73
CA SER A 72 -21.43 -14.17 -0.78
C SER A 72 -21.57 -15.13 -1.95
N ALA A 73 -21.00 -14.80 -3.13
CA ALA A 73 -21.00 -15.67 -4.29
C ALA A 73 -20.09 -16.91 -4.10
N ALA A 74 -19.01 -16.80 -3.33
CA ALA A 74 -18.14 -17.93 -3.01
C ALA A 74 -18.81 -18.93 -2.04
N THR A 75 -19.66 -18.45 -1.14
CA THR A 75 -20.47 -19.29 -0.24
C THR A 75 -21.72 -19.83 -0.94
N ALA A 76 -22.21 -19.15 -1.98
CA ALA A 76 -23.32 -19.63 -2.80
C ALA A 76 -22.88 -20.82 -3.65
N THR A 77 -23.29 -22.04 -3.27
CA THR A 77 -23.12 -23.23 -4.12
C THR A 77 -23.80 -23.01 -5.48
N PRO A 78 -23.09 -23.21 -6.62
CA PRO A 78 -23.74 -23.16 -7.92
C PRO A 78 -24.85 -24.20 -7.97
N ARG A 79 -26.00 -23.87 -8.57
CA ARG A 79 -27.19 -24.76 -8.61
C ARG A 79 -26.90 -26.16 -9.16
N ASN A 80 -25.78 -26.34 -9.87
CA ASN A 80 -25.39 -27.58 -10.54
C ASN A 80 -24.08 -28.18 -9.98
N ALA A 81 -23.67 -27.80 -8.77
CA ALA A 81 -22.43 -28.30 -8.17
C ALA A 81 -22.55 -29.77 -7.74
N SER A 82 -21.53 -30.58 -8.03
CA SER A 82 -21.45 -31.96 -7.54
C SER A 82 -21.36 -32.01 -6.01
N LEU A 83 -21.80 -33.11 -5.40
CA LEU A 83 -21.76 -33.29 -3.94
C LEU A 83 -20.35 -33.06 -3.36
N SER A 84 -19.31 -33.53 -4.04
CA SER A 84 -17.91 -33.32 -3.66
C SER A 84 -17.53 -31.84 -3.63
N ALA A 85 -17.95 -31.06 -4.64
CA ALA A 85 -17.70 -29.63 -4.68
C ALA A 85 -18.41 -28.86 -3.55
N ARG A 86 -19.54 -29.38 -3.06
CA ARG A 86 -20.26 -28.81 -1.90
C ARG A 86 -19.54 -29.11 -0.58
N VAL A 87 -19.00 -30.32 -0.44
CA VAL A 87 -18.19 -30.73 0.73
C VAL A 87 -16.88 -29.94 0.79
N ASP A 88 -16.21 -29.73 -0.36
CA ASP A 88 -14.98 -28.94 -0.45
C ASP A 88 -15.21 -27.43 -0.18
N ALA A 89 -16.38 -26.90 -0.54
CA ALA A 89 -16.74 -25.50 -0.26
C ALA A 89 -16.94 -25.26 1.24
N LEU A 90 -17.52 -26.22 1.96
CA LEU A 90 -17.68 -26.18 3.43
C LEU A 90 -16.33 -26.30 4.16
N GLY A 91 -15.36 -27.02 3.58
CA GLY A 91 -14.03 -27.19 4.17
C GLY A 91 -13.07 -26.00 3.98
N ARG A 92 -13.46 -24.96 3.22
CA ARG A 92 -12.61 -23.81 2.86
C ARG A 92 -12.83 -22.55 3.71
N ASP A 93 -13.52 -22.65 4.85
CA ASP A 93 -13.66 -21.58 5.85
C ASP A 93 -12.32 -21.30 6.57
N ASP A 94 -11.33 -20.86 5.80
CA ASP A 94 -10.09 -20.33 6.33
C ASP A 94 -10.32 -18.83 6.61
N ALA A 95 -10.62 -18.51 7.87
CA ALA A 95 -10.97 -17.17 8.33
C ALA A 95 -9.93 -16.10 7.92
N ALA A 96 -8.64 -16.47 7.86
CA ALA A 96 -7.57 -15.59 7.40
C ALA A 96 -7.66 -15.27 5.90
N ALA A 97 -8.11 -16.24 5.10
CA ALA A 97 -8.26 -16.12 3.66
C ALA A 97 -9.53 -15.31 3.30
N SER A 98 -10.57 -15.38 4.13
CA SER A 98 -11.78 -14.55 4.05
C SER A 98 -11.50 -13.10 4.46
N ALA A 99 -10.82 -12.88 5.60
CA ALA A 99 -10.41 -11.55 6.07
C ALA A 99 -9.51 -10.81 5.07
N SER A 100 -8.66 -11.55 4.33
CA SER A 100 -7.86 -10.99 3.25
C SER A 100 -8.68 -10.60 2.02
N ARG A 101 -9.82 -11.25 1.76
CA ARG A 101 -10.70 -10.97 0.61
C ARG A 101 -11.51 -9.70 0.80
N THR A 102 -11.80 -9.37 2.06
CA THR A 102 -12.65 -8.23 2.46
C THR A 102 -11.82 -7.02 2.91
N ALA A 103 -10.57 -6.92 2.44
CA ALA A 103 -9.64 -5.86 2.80
C ALA A 103 -9.27 -5.01 1.59
N VAL A 104 -9.30 -3.68 1.74
CA VAL A 104 -8.81 -2.72 0.75
C VAL A 104 -7.62 -1.98 1.35
N THR A 105 -6.50 -1.97 0.64
CA THR A 105 -5.31 -1.21 1.06
C THR A 105 -5.27 0.14 0.34
N ILE A 106 -4.95 1.19 1.08
CA ILE A 106 -4.79 2.56 0.59
C ILE A 106 -3.35 2.94 0.88
N SER A 107 -2.61 3.36 -0.15
CA SER A 107 -1.20 3.72 -0.02
C SER A 107 -0.99 5.17 -0.44
N GLY A 108 -0.37 5.96 0.44
CA GLY A 108 -0.01 7.35 0.18
C GLY A 108 1.40 7.67 0.67
N ALA A 109 2.15 8.47 -0.09
CA ALA A 109 3.51 8.87 0.25
C ALA A 109 3.67 10.39 0.21
N GLY A 110 4.62 10.92 0.98
CA GLY A 110 4.89 12.37 1.07
C GLY A 110 3.64 13.19 1.39
N LYS A 111 3.32 14.20 0.56
CA LYS A 111 2.15 15.08 0.74
C LYS A 111 0.80 14.34 0.76
N ALA A 112 0.73 13.11 0.24
CA ALA A 112 -0.51 12.33 0.25
C ALA A 112 -0.78 11.63 1.60
N ILE A 113 0.18 11.62 2.53
CA ILE A 113 0.04 10.96 3.84
C ILE A 113 -1.11 11.56 4.64
N GLU A 114 -1.16 12.89 4.73
CA GLU A 114 -2.21 13.63 5.45
C GLU A 114 -3.61 13.16 5.01
N LYS A 115 -3.86 13.20 3.70
CA LYS A 115 -5.14 12.77 3.12
C LYS A 115 -5.43 11.28 3.35
N THR A 116 -4.40 10.43 3.27
CA THR A 116 -4.54 8.99 3.50
C THR A 116 -4.97 8.71 4.94
N LEU A 117 -4.40 9.45 5.90
CA LEU A 117 -4.78 9.40 7.31
C LEU A 117 -6.19 9.95 7.54
N SER A 118 -6.59 11.05 6.87
CA SER A 118 -7.96 11.55 6.94
C SER A 118 -9.00 10.53 6.45
N VAL A 119 -8.68 9.76 5.40
CA VAL A 119 -9.56 8.69 4.92
C VAL A 119 -9.65 7.56 5.95
N ALA A 120 -8.54 7.22 6.63
CA ALA A 120 -8.54 6.25 7.72
C ALA A 120 -9.54 6.65 8.83
N GLY A 121 -9.43 7.89 9.32
CA GLY A 121 -10.33 8.42 10.36
C GLY A 121 -11.79 8.49 9.90
N TRP A 122 -12.05 8.72 8.61
CA TRP A 122 -13.41 8.69 8.06
C TRP A 122 -14.06 7.30 8.18
N PHE A 123 -13.33 6.24 7.84
CA PHE A 123 -13.83 4.86 7.97
C PHE A 123 -13.89 4.38 9.42
N GLU A 124 -12.98 4.85 10.28
CA GLU A 124 -13.03 4.57 11.71
C GLU A 124 -14.28 5.17 12.36
N ASN A 125 -14.57 6.45 12.07
CA ASN A 125 -15.74 7.15 12.60
C ASN A 125 -17.07 6.61 12.10
N LYS A 126 -17.09 6.00 10.90
CA LYS A 126 -18.31 5.37 10.35
C LYS A 126 -18.73 4.12 11.14
N GLY A 127 -17.78 3.45 11.80
CA GLY A 127 -18.04 2.36 12.74
C GLY A 127 -18.32 0.98 12.11
N ASP A 128 -18.48 0.89 10.79
CA ASP A 128 -18.74 -0.35 10.03
C ASP A 128 -17.45 -1.08 9.60
N CYS A 129 -16.29 -0.43 9.74
CA CYS A 129 -15.01 -0.94 9.31
C CYS A 129 -14.00 -1.07 10.46
N VAL A 130 -13.05 -2.01 10.32
CA VAL A 130 -11.80 -2.07 11.07
C VAL A 130 -10.71 -1.44 10.23
N VAL A 131 -9.98 -0.49 10.82
CA VAL A 131 -8.90 0.23 10.15
C VAL A 131 -7.57 -0.13 10.79
N GLU A 132 -6.58 -0.48 9.98
CA GLU A 132 -5.20 -0.74 10.39
C GLU A 132 -4.26 0.22 9.66
N VAL A 133 -3.35 0.87 10.39
CA VAL A 133 -2.39 1.83 9.85
C VAL A 133 -0.98 1.28 9.96
N ARG A 134 -0.22 1.34 8.88
CA ARG A 134 1.16 0.88 8.77
C ARG A 134 2.03 1.98 8.21
N THR A 135 3.15 2.26 8.88
CA THR A 135 4.18 3.18 8.40
C THR A 135 5.28 2.41 7.69
N GLY A 136 5.92 3.05 6.73
CA GLY A 136 7.10 2.48 6.09
C GLY A 136 7.89 3.51 5.29
N THR A 137 8.92 3.03 4.61
CA THR A 137 9.78 3.84 3.75
C THR A 137 9.83 3.25 2.34
N VAL A 138 9.67 4.09 1.33
CA VAL A 138 9.75 3.70 -0.09
C VAL A 138 10.93 4.40 -0.76
N GLY A 139 11.64 3.67 -1.63
CA GLY A 139 12.69 4.23 -2.47
C GLY A 139 12.10 4.76 -3.79
N ALA A 140 12.52 5.94 -4.18
CA ALA A 140 12.28 6.54 -5.50
C ALA A 140 13.64 6.74 -6.19
N VAL A 141 13.68 6.56 -7.50
CA VAL A 141 14.86 6.85 -8.32
C VAL A 141 14.67 8.25 -8.91
N ASP A 142 15.66 9.12 -8.73
CA ASP A 142 15.69 10.45 -9.34
C ASP A 142 16.95 10.55 -10.21
N ASP A 143 16.83 11.27 -11.34
CA ASP A 143 17.96 11.58 -12.22
C ASP A 143 18.50 12.96 -11.87
N VAL A 144 19.82 13.09 -11.84
CA VAL A 144 20.55 14.35 -11.71
C VAL A 144 21.16 14.65 -13.07
N LEU A 145 20.57 15.64 -13.75
CA LEU A 145 21.02 16.11 -15.05
C LEU A 145 22.09 17.19 -14.84
N PRO A 146 23.22 17.12 -15.55
CA PRO A 146 24.28 18.12 -15.47
C PRO A 146 23.80 19.50 -15.94
N ALA A 147 24.57 20.54 -15.61
CA ALA A 147 24.31 21.88 -16.11
C ALA A 147 24.43 21.93 -17.64
N GLU A 148 23.69 22.84 -18.28
CA GLU A 148 23.76 23.03 -19.73
C GLU A 148 25.19 23.43 -20.13
N GLY A 149 25.85 22.63 -20.98
CA GLY A 149 27.23 22.85 -21.41
C GLY A 149 28.31 22.11 -20.60
N GLU A 150 27.94 21.30 -19.61
CA GLU A 150 28.86 20.36 -18.97
C GLU A 150 28.81 18.97 -19.64
N ASP A 151 29.97 18.48 -20.08
CA ASP A 151 30.16 17.10 -20.56
C ASP A 151 30.26 16.13 -19.37
N ARG A 152 29.16 15.94 -18.65
CA ARG A 152 29.02 14.88 -17.63
C ARG A 152 27.87 13.96 -17.98
N ASP A 153 27.96 12.71 -17.54
CA ASP A 153 26.87 11.75 -17.66
C ASP A 153 25.75 12.04 -16.66
N ASP A 154 24.53 11.65 -17.02
CA ASP A 154 23.37 11.66 -16.12
C ASP A 154 23.64 10.74 -14.92
N GLU A 155 23.56 11.28 -13.70
CA GLU A 155 23.71 10.49 -12.47
C GLU A 155 22.35 10.03 -11.96
N THR A 156 22.24 8.78 -11.52
CA THR A 156 21.01 8.25 -10.91
C THR A 156 21.16 8.14 -9.39
N ARG A 157 20.27 8.79 -8.64
CA ARG A 157 20.27 8.78 -7.16
C ARG A 157 18.97 8.20 -6.60
N VAL A 158 19.06 7.51 -5.46
CA VAL A 158 17.88 6.97 -4.75
C VAL A 158 17.44 7.91 -3.64
N ARG A 159 16.22 8.43 -3.72
CA ARG A 159 15.56 9.19 -2.65
C ARG A 159 14.71 8.26 -1.79
N ARG A 160 14.84 8.36 -0.47
CA ARG A 160 13.95 7.70 0.49
C ARG A 160 12.81 8.63 0.89
N LEU A 161 11.59 8.10 0.93
CA LEU A 161 10.38 8.82 1.31
C LEU A 161 9.59 8.00 2.33
N SER A 162 9.02 8.68 3.31
CA SER A 162 8.02 8.07 4.18
C SER A 162 6.76 7.74 3.38
N TYR A 163 6.15 6.60 3.68
CA TYR A 163 4.85 6.21 3.16
C TYR A 163 3.94 5.69 4.28
N LEU A 164 2.63 5.79 4.04
CA LEU A 164 1.58 5.28 4.90
C LEU A 164 0.72 4.30 4.12
N GLU A 165 0.46 3.15 4.72
CA GLU A 165 -0.50 2.15 4.26
C GLU A 165 -1.65 2.08 5.26
N VAL A 166 -2.88 2.22 4.76
CA VAL A 166 -4.11 2.07 5.53
C VAL A 166 -4.86 0.89 4.97
N VAL A 167 -5.13 -0.11 5.80
CA VAL A 167 -5.92 -1.29 5.45
C VAL A 167 -7.29 -1.13 6.07
N VAL A 168 -8.32 -1.06 5.24
CA VAL A 168 -9.72 -1.00 5.65
C VAL A 168 -10.33 -2.37 5.43
N ARG A 169 -10.94 -2.93 6.47
CA ARG A 169 -11.63 -4.22 6.47
C ARG A 169 -13.05 -4.04 6.98
N LEU A 170 -14.01 -4.80 6.44
CA LEU A 170 -15.34 -4.84 7.04
C LEU A 170 -15.28 -5.62 8.37
N LYS A 171 -16.12 -5.20 9.32
CA LYS A 171 -16.34 -5.93 10.57
C LYS A 171 -17.15 -7.19 10.35
#